data_AF-A0A351MMK2-F1
#
_entry.id   AF-A0A351MMK2-F1
#
_cell.length_a   1.000
_cell.length_b   1.000
_cell.length_c   1.000
_cell.angle_alpha   90.00
_cell.angle_beta   90.00
_cell.angle_gamma   90.00
#
_symmetry.space_group_name_H-M   'P 1'
#
loop_
_entity.id
_entity.type
_entity.pdbx_description
1 polymer ?
#
loop_
_entity_poly.entity_id
_entity_poly.type
_entity_poly.pdbx_seq_one_letter_code
_entity_poly.pdbx_strand_id
1 'polypeptide(L)'
;TRVVTDGNWTTRTGPIAYSDLLMGEGYDAREALAGWDQPGAPTDGWDRVVASPLDSQPAALNWPLGPPIRVLQTLPVIELTEPAPGRWTFDLGQNMV
;
A
#
# COMPACT_ATOMS: atom_id res chain seq x y z
N THR A 1 -16.75 15.13 18.52
CA THR A 1 -17.32 13.86 18.04
C THR A 1 -16.22 12.82 17.97
N ARG A 2 -16.50 11.56 18.31
CA ARG A 2 -15.54 10.45 18.20
C ARG A 2 -15.82 9.70 16.91
N VAL A 3 -14.80 9.48 16.08
CA VAL A 3 -14.86 8.63 14.88
C VAL A 3 -14.08 7.36 15.20
N VAL A 4 -14.63 6.19 14.87
CA VAL A 4 -14.02 4.88 15.15
C VAL A 4 -14.13 3.98 13.91
N THR A 5 -13.29 2.94 13.85
CA THR A 5 -13.50 1.82 12.94
C THR A 5 -14.67 0.97 13.44
N ASP A 6 -15.62 0.69 12.56
CA ASP A 6 -16.83 -0.09 12.84
C ASP A 6 -17.43 -0.65 11.54
N GLY A 7 -18.60 -1.29 11.61
CA GLY A 7 -19.31 -1.81 10.43
C GLY A 7 -19.92 -0.74 9.52
N ASN A 8 -19.81 0.55 9.83
CA ASN A 8 -20.35 1.62 8.99
C ASN A 8 -19.41 2.00 7.84
N TRP A 9 -18.17 1.54 7.87
CA TRP A 9 -17.21 1.75 6.78
C TRP A 9 -17.58 0.94 5.53
N THR A 10 -17.08 1.40 4.39
CA THR A 10 -17.22 0.73 3.09
C THR A 10 -15.85 0.35 2.54
N THR A 11 -15.81 -0.65 1.65
CA THR A 11 -14.59 -1.18 1.03
C THR A 11 -14.82 -1.51 -0.45
N ARG A 12 -13.75 -1.45 -1.24
CA ARG A 12 -13.72 -1.88 -2.64
C ARG A 12 -12.28 -2.25 -3.02
N THR A 13 -12.10 -3.22 -3.91
CA THR A 13 -10.81 -3.47 -4.54
C THR A 13 -10.36 -2.24 -5.33
N GLY A 14 -9.10 -1.83 -5.12
CA GLY A 14 -8.47 -0.73 -5.83
C GLY A 14 -7.38 -1.21 -6.79
N PRO A 15 -6.42 -0.36 -7.13
CA PRO A 15 -5.42 -0.65 -8.15
C PRO A 15 -4.34 -1.66 -7.74
N ILE A 16 -4.20 -1.96 -6.44
CA ILE A 16 -3.29 -3.00 -5.95
C ILE A 16 -3.99 -4.36 -6.11
N ALA A 17 -3.57 -5.12 -7.13
CA ALA A 17 -4.13 -6.45 -7.44
C ALA A 17 -3.57 -7.53 -6.52
N TYR A 18 -2.30 -7.42 -6.14
CA TYR A 18 -1.65 -8.21 -5.09
C TYR A 18 -0.50 -7.42 -4.47
N SER A 19 -0.19 -7.71 -3.21
CA SER A 19 0.96 -7.15 -2.48
C SER A 19 1.49 -8.20 -1.52
N ASP A 20 2.75 -8.60 -1.71
CA ASP A 20 3.42 -9.63 -0.92
C ASP A 20 4.87 -9.22 -0.64
N LEU A 21 5.37 -9.58 0.55
CA LEU A 21 6.70 -9.16 1.01
C LEU A 21 7.85 -9.81 0.21
N LEU A 22 7.61 -10.97 -0.42
CA LEU A 22 8.62 -11.72 -1.17
C LEU A 22 8.34 -11.70 -2.67
N MET A 23 7.06 -11.80 -3.06
CA MET A 23 6.63 -11.87 -4.46
C MET A 23 6.40 -10.49 -5.10
N GLY A 24 6.48 -9.41 -4.32
CA GLY A 24 6.34 -8.03 -4.78
C GLY A 24 4.89 -7.57 -4.86
N GLU A 25 4.64 -6.55 -5.68
CA GLU A 25 3.33 -5.90 -5.82
C GLU A 25 2.93 -5.81 -7.29
N GLY A 26 1.65 -6.08 -7.57
CA GLY A 26 1.03 -5.87 -8.88
C GLY A 26 0.05 -4.71 -8.80
N TYR A 27 0.28 -3.68 -9.63
CA TYR A 27 -0.55 -2.48 -9.68
C TYR A 27 -1.15 -2.27 -11.07
N ASP A 28 -2.48 -2.20 -11.16
CA ASP A 28 -3.22 -1.83 -12.37
C ASP A 28 -3.79 -0.42 -12.24
N ALA A 29 -3.15 0.54 -12.91
CA ALA A 29 -3.56 1.94 -12.86
C ALA A 29 -4.95 2.21 -13.47
N ARG A 30 -5.51 1.28 -14.26
CA ARG A 30 -6.88 1.40 -14.80
C ARG A 30 -7.95 1.30 -13.71
N GLU A 31 -7.61 0.68 -12.59
CA GLU A 31 -8.47 0.52 -11.41
C GLU A 31 -8.23 1.62 -10.35
N ALA A 32 -7.45 2.66 -10.67
CA ALA A 32 -7.19 3.76 -9.74
C ALA A 32 -8.48 4.54 -9.43
N LEU A 33 -8.74 4.75 -8.13
CA LEU A 33 -9.96 5.40 -7.64
C LEU A 33 -9.67 6.88 -7.33
N ALA A 34 -9.76 7.77 -8.31
CA ALA A 34 -9.45 9.18 -8.09
C ALA A 34 -10.37 9.81 -7.02
N GLY A 35 -9.78 10.46 -6.01
CA GLY A 35 -10.49 11.21 -4.97
C GLY A 35 -11.25 10.39 -3.93
N TRP A 36 -11.05 9.06 -3.88
CA TRP A 36 -11.71 8.17 -2.92
C TRP A 36 -11.45 8.55 -1.44
N ASP A 37 -10.34 9.23 -1.18
CA ASP A 37 -9.86 9.65 0.12
C ASP A 37 -10.32 11.07 0.53
N GLN A 38 -11.15 11.70 -0.30
CA GLN A 38 -11.69 13.04 -0.04
C GLN A 38 -13.07 12.97 0.64
N PRO A 39 -13.41 13.96 1.49
CA PRO A 39 -14.76 14.09 2.02
C PRO A 39 -15.81 14.15 0.90
N GLY A 40 -16.87 13.36 1.04
CA GLY A 40 -17.96 13.33 0.05
C GLY A 40 -17.67 12.48 -1.19
N ALA A 41 -16.56 11.72 -1.21
CA ALA A 41 -16.32 10.74 -2.26
C ALA A 41 -17.52 9.75 -2.38
N PRO A 42 -18.05 9.53 -3.60
CA PRO A 42 -19.14 8.58 -3.79
C PRO A 42 -18.63 7.16 -3.54
N THR A 43 -19.38 6.40 -2.75
CA THR A 43 -19.12 4.99 -2.44
C THR A 43 -20.13 4.06 -3.11
N ASP A 44 -20.77 4.53 -4.18
CA ASP A 44 -21.70 3.71 -4.96
C ASP A 44 -20.98 2.47 -5.51
N GLY A 45 -21.57 1.29 -5.27
CA GLY A 45 -20.98 0.01 -5.65
C GLY A 45 -19.85 -0.48 -4.75
N TRP A 46 -19.57 0.17 -3.63
CA TRP A 46 -18.67 -0.36 -2.60
C TRP A 46 -19.43 -1.28 -1.64
N ASP A 47 -18.73 -2.30 -1.15
CA ASP A 47 -19.28 -3.22 -0.17
C ASP A 47 -19.19 -2.62 1.24
N ARG A 48 -20.03 -3.11 2.16
CA ARG A 48 -19.86 -2.84 3.60
C ARG A 48 -18.71 -3.66 4.15
N VAL A 49 -17.91 -3.07 5.04
CA VAL A 49 -16.86 -3.84 5.73
C VAL A 49 -17.48 -4.89 6.64
N VAL A 50 -16.78 -6.02 6.77
CA VAL A 50 -17.08 -7.00 7.82
C VAL A 50 -16.20 -6.68 9.02
N ALA A 51 -16.81 -6.24 10.11
CA ALA A 51 -16.09 -6.04 11.37
C ALA A 51 -15.75 -7.40 12.00
N SER A 52 -14.46 -7.72 12.09
CA SER A 52 -14.02 -8.92 12.81
C SER A 52 -14.06 -8.64 14.32
N PRO A 53 -14.64 -9.53 15.14
CA PRO A 53 -14.49 -9.42 16.59
C PRO A 53 -13.00 -9.53 16.96
N LEU A 54 -12.62 -8.83 18.03
CA LEU A 54 -11.32 -9.07 18.66
C LEU A 54 -11.27 -10.52 19.14
N ASP A 55 -10.09 -11.14 19.08
CA ASP A 55 -9.86 -12.45 19.68
C ASP A 55 -10.27 -12.43 21.15
N SER A 56 -10.64 -13.60 21.70
CA SER A 56 -11.07 -13.75 23.08
C SER A 56 -10.02 -13.32 24.11
N GLN A 57 -8.76 -13.19 23.69
CA GLN A 57 -7.65 -12.61 24.45
C GLN A 57 -6.88 -11.62 23.56
N PRO A 58 -7.35 -10.37 23.41
CA PRO A 58 -6.65 -9.40 22.59
C PRO A 58 -5.31 -9.05 23.25
N ALA A 59 -4.22 -9.09 22.49
CA ALA A 59 -2.93 -8.59 22.96
C ALA A 59 -3.07 -7.12 23.39
N ALA A 60 -2.36 -6.74 24.46
CA ALA A 60 -2.32 -5.34 24.88
C ALA A 60 -1.67 -4.48 23.78
N LEU A 61 -2.41 -3.49 23.28
CA LEU A 61 -1.86 -2.50 22.36
C LEU A 61 -0.86 -1.62 23.12
N ASN A 62 0.38 -1.59 22.63
CA ASN A 62 1.48 -0.84 23.22
C ASN A 62 2.12 0.08 22.18
N TRP A 63 2.79 1.11 22.67
CA TRP A 63 3.54 2.04 21.83
C TRP A 63 4.81 1.38 21.25
N PRO A 64 5.15 1.58 19.96
CA PRO A 64 6.40 1.08 19.40
C PRO A 64 7.62 1.75 20.06
N LEU A 65 8.66 0.96 20.34
CA LEU A 65 9.87 1.45 21.04
C LEU A 65 10.86 2.18 20.12
N GLY A 66 10.82 1.91 18.82
CA GLY A 66 11.75 2.47 17.82
C GLY A 66 11.08 3.41 16.82
N PRO A 67 11.88 4.12 16.01
CA PRO A 67 11.33 4.94 14.93
C PRO A 67 10.62 4.06 13.88
N PRO A 68 9.58 4.59 13.21
CA PRO A 68 8.90 3.87 12.15
C PRO A 68 9.77 3.77 10.89
N ILE A 69 9.45 2.80 10.03
CA ILE A 69 10.04 2.69 8.69
C ILE A 69 9.64 3.90 7.85
N ARG A 70 10.60 4.48 7.14
CA ARG A 70 10.47 5.65 6.26
C ARG A 70 11.41 5.50 5.07
N VAL A 71 11.06 6.11 3.95
CA VAL A 71 12.00 6.33 2.84
C VAL A 71 13.04 7.34 3.33
N LEU A 72 14.30 6.91 3.45
CA LEU A 72 15.39 7.76 3.94
C LEU A 72 16.10 8.48 2.80
N GLN A 73 16.15 7.87 1.62
CA GLN A 73 16.86 8.38 0.46
C GLN A 73 16.21 7.91 -0.84
N THR A 74 16.29 8.74 -1.88
CA THR A 74 16.03 8.34 -3.26
C THR A 74 17.36 8.31 -4.00
N LEU A 75 17.70 7.16 -4.57
CA LEU A 75 18.94 6.98 -5.33
C LEU A 75 18.67 7.20 -6.83
N PRO A 76 19.34 8.15 -7.49
CA PRO A 76 19.22 8.32 -8.93
C PRO A 76 19.91 7.16 -9.66
N VAL A 77 19.47 6.88 -10.89
CA VAL A 77 20.18 5.98 -11.79
C VAL A 77 21.49 6.62 -12.23
N ILE A 78 22.60 5.90 -12.09
CA ILE A 78 23.93 6.37 -12.51
C ILE A 78 24.36 5.81 -13.87
N GLU A 79 23.80 4.67 -14.28
CA GLU A 79 24.08 4.05 -15.57
C GLU A 79 22.84 3.33 -16.12
N LEU A 80 22.64 3.40 -17.43
CA LEU A 80 21.59 2.73 -18.18
C LEU A 80 22.20 1.93 -19.32
N THR A 81 21.88 0.63 -19.39
CA THR A 81 22.39 -0.27 -20.45
C THR A 81 21.25 -1.09 -21.08
N GLU A 82 21.43 -1.51 -22.34
CA GLU A 82 20.54 -2.42 -23.07
C GLU A 82 21.31 -3.70 -23.46
N PRO A 83 21.48 -4.67 -22.53
CA PRO A 83 22.26 -5.89 -22.80
C PRO A 83 21.66 -6.78 -23.90
N ALA A 84 20.38 -6.63 -24.22
CA ALA A 84 19.71 -7.28 -25.34
C ALA A 84 18.53 -6.42 -25.81
N PRO A 85 18.09 -6.53 -27.08
CA PRO A 85 16.99 -5.72 -27.61
C PRO A 85 15.74 -5.73 -26.73
N GLY A 86 15.33 -4.56 -26.25
CA GLY A 86 14.17 -4.36 -25.38
C GLY A 86 14.37 -4.73 -23.91
N ARG A 87 15.57 -5.14 -23.48
CA ARG A 87 15.90 -5.47 -22.08
C ARG A 87 16.84 -4.42 -21.53
N TRP A 88 16.40 -3.70 -20.50
CA TRP A 88 17.11 -2.57 -19.92
C TRP A 88 17.56 -2.89 -18.49
N THR A 89 18.78 -2.49 -18.16
CA THR A 89 19.31 -2.55 -16.79
C THR A 89 19.64 -1.14 -16.31
N PHE A 90 19.17 -0.81 -15.11
CA PHE A 90 19.39 0.47 -14.44
C PHE A 90 20.30 0.23 -13.24
N ASP A 91 21.50 0.81 -13.23
CA ASP A 91 22.41 0.76 -12.08
C ASP A 91 22.19 1.97 -11.17
N LEU A 92 21.97 1.71 -9.88
CA LEU A 92 21.81 2.72 -8.84
C LEU A 92 23.11 2.99 -8.07
N GLY A 93 24.19 2.25 -8.38
CA GLY A 93 25.53 2.43 -7.80
C GLY A 93 25.70 1.90 -6.38
N GLN A 94 24.64 1.34 -5.79
CA GLN A 94 24.64 0.82 -4.42
C GLN A 94 23.63 -0.33 -4.30
N ASN A 95 24.05 -1.42 -3.66
CA ASN A 95 23.12 -2.46 -3.23
C ASN A 95 22.33 -1.98 -2.01
N MET A 96 20.99 -2.07 -2.05
CA MET A 96 20.10 -1.43 -1.07
C MET A 96 18.91 -2.31 -0.70
N VAL A 97 18.17 -1.87 0.32
CA VAL A 97 16.84 -2.38 0.71
C VAL A 97 15.92 -1.18 0.94
#